data_AF-M0ZRC6-F1
#
_entry.id   AF-M0ZRC6-F1
#
_cell.length_a   1.000
_cell.length_b   1.000
_cell.length_c   1.000
_cell.angle_alpha   90.00
_cell.angle_beta   90.00
_cell.angle_gamma   90.00
#
_symmetry.space_group_name_H-M   'P 1'
#
loop_
_entity.id
_entity.type
_entity.pdbx_description
1 polymer ?
#
loop_
_entity_poly.entity_id
_entity_poly.type
_entity_poly.pdbx_seq_one_letter_code
_entity_poly.pdbx_strand_id
1 'polypeptide(L)'
;MALASSPHQTYIPLPSSNSGGRHADHEVVLKPVPIYIISHESQLPATFLNPSPKNEMVVGLDCEGVDLCRYGTLCIVQLAFPDAIYLVDAVRGGRKLINACKPALESVYVTKVIHDCKRDSEALYYQFGIMLHNVMDTQIAYYLIEEQLGKKSTQDGHISFVRLLADPRYCGISYVEKKEVRSLLKEDPQFWTYRPLSELMVRAAADDVRFLPYVFHKMMEKLSEESLWRLAVRGSLCCRCFCISDNEYADWPAIPSIPEFLNVERDTLEDEILSILDVPPGKMGCVIGRKGSSILSIKESCKAEILISGSKGAPDKVFIIGPLKQVRKAEAMLRGRML
;
A
#
# COMPACT_ATOMS: atom_id res chain seq x y z
N MET A 1 18.78 2.91 -24.73
CA MET A 1 18.92 1.54 -25.24
C MET A 1 17.54 0.91 -25.25
N ALA A 2 17.15 0.20 -26.31
CA ALA A 2 15.95 -0.62 -26.26
C ALA A 2 16.15 -1.73 -25.22
N LEU A 3 15.18 -1.96 -24.35
CA LEU A 3 15.18 -3.12 -23.46
C LEU A 3 15.21 -4.39 -24.32
N ALA A 4 16.10 -5.33 -23.99
CA ALA A 4 16.15 -6.63 -24.65
C ALA A 4 14.77 -7.33 -24.54
N SER A 5 14.42 -8.18 -25.51
CA SER A 5 13.18 -8.98 -25.46
C SER A 5 13.14 -9.80 -24.17
N SER A 6 12.10 -9.63 -23.35
CA SER A 6 11.97 -10.42 -22.12
C SER A 6 11.45 -11.83 -22.44
N PRO A 7 12.06 -12.90 -21.87
CA PRO A 7 11.51 -14.25 -21.95
C PRO A 7 10.28 -14.45 -21.05
N HIS A 8 9.96 -13.51 -20.16
CA HIS A 8 8.83 -13.59 -19.23
C HIS A 8 7.69 -12.69 -19.69
N GLN A 9 6.46 -13.21 -19.64
CA GLN A 9 5.25 -12.48 -19.98
C GLN A 9 4.13 -12.81 -18.97
N THR A 10 3.21 -11.88 -18.83
CA THR A 10 1.94 -12.08 -18.14
C THR A 10 0.84 -11.31 -18.85
N TYR A 11 -0.37 -11.37 -18.32
CA TYR A 11 -1.51 -10.63 -18.83
C TYR A 11 -1.92 -9.55 -17.83
N ILE A 12 -2.22 -8.35 -18.31
CA ILE A 12 -2.84 -7.32 -17.48
C ILE A 12 -4.28 -7.11 -17.94
N PRO A 13 -5.24 -6.93 -17.01
CA PRO A 13 -6.58 -6.49 -17.38
C PRO A 13 -6.54 -5.02 -17.82
N LEU A 14 -7.21 -4.72 -18.93
CA LEU A 14 -7.45 -3.35 -19.37
C LEU A 14 -8.95 -3.01 -19.28
N PRO A 15 -9.31 -1.76 -18.93
CA PRO A 15 -10.68 -1.29 -19.12
C PRO A 15 -11.03 -1.36 -20.61
N SER A 16 -12.17 -1.96 -20.97
CA SER A 16 -12.64 -1.96 -22.35
C SER A 16 -13.02 -0.55 -22.78
N SER A 17 -12.49 -0.07 -23.91
CA SER A 17 -12.70 1.29 -24.41
C SER A 17 -14.04 1.51 -25.15
N ASN A 18 -15.04 0.64 -24.95
CA ASN A 18 -16.32 0.78 -25.63
C ASN A 18 -17.22 1.80 -24.92
N SER A 19 -17.08 3.05 -25.33
CA SER A 19 -18.05 4.12 -25.09
C SER A 19 -19.32 3.88 -25.91
N GLY A 20 -20.42 3.53 -25.25
CA GLY A 20 -21.76 3.63 -25.84
C GLY A 20 -22.67 2.42 -25.64
N GLY A 21 -23.21 2.26 -24.43
CA GLY A 21 -24.31 1.33 -24.17
C GLY A 21 -24.56 1.17 -22.68
N ARG A 22 -25.75 1.57 -22.21
CA ARG A 22 -26.19 1.28 -20.84
C ARG A 22 -26.35 -0.24 -20.72
N HIS A 23 -25.65 -0.84 -19.75
CA HIS A 23 -25.58 -2.28 -19.46
C HIS A 23 -24.84 -3.15 -20.48
N ALA A 24 -23.54 -2.88 -20.69
CA ALA A 24 -22.63 -3.89 -21.23
C ALA A 24 -21.79 -4.48 -20.10
N ASP A 25 -21.82 -5.80 -19.93
CA ASP A 25 -20.83 -6.51 -19.12
C ASP A 25 -19.44 -6.06 -19.57
N HIS A 26 -18.68 -5.44 -18.66
CA HIS A 26 -17.32 -4.99 -18.96
C HIS A 26 -16.44 -6.22 -19.14
N GLU A 27 -16.37 -6.73 -20.36
CA GLU A 27 -15.48 -7.83 -20.71
C GLU A 27 -14.03 -7.37 -20.48
N VAL A 28 -13.36 -8.02 -19.51
CA VAL A 28 -11.98 -7.70 -19.13
C VAL A 28 -11.05 -8.18 -20.25
N VAL A 29 -10.52 -7.26 -21.04
CA VAL A 29 -9.55 -7.61 -22.08
C VAL A 29 -8.18 -7.82 -21.42
N LEU A 30 -7.67 -9.05 -21.52
CA LEU A 30 -6.34 -9.41 -21.05
C LEU A 30 -5.31 -9.09 -22.13
N LYS A 31 -4.42 -8.12 -21.87
CA LYS A 31 -3.32 -7.78 -22.77
C LYS A 31 -2.03 -8.46 -22.33
N PRO A 32 -1.33 -9.20 -23.21
CA PRO A 32 -0.01 -9.73 -22.89
C PRO A 32 1.01 -8.59 -22.75
N VAL A 33 1.79 -8.64 -21.68
CA VAL A 33 2.85 -7.67 -21.38
C VAL A 33 4.12 -8.38 -20.91
N PRO A 34 5.31 -7.87 -21.24
CA PRO A 34 6.58 -8.42 -20.76
C PRO A 34 6.77 -8.16 -19.26
N ILE A 35 7.49 -9.06 -18.60
CA ILE A 35 8.03 -8.87 -17.24
C ILE A 35 9.54 -8.69 -17.35
N TYR A 36 10.09 -7.56 -16.93
CA TYR A 36 11.52 -7.28 -16.94
C TYR A 36 12.12 -7.47 -15.54
N ILE A 37 13.21 -8.23 -15.44
CA ILE A 37 14.03 -8.29 -14.23
C ILE A 37 15.12 -7.23 -14.34
N ILE A 38 15.05 -6.23 -13.46
CA ILE A 38 15.89 -5.04 -13.51
C ILE A 38 17.02 -5.20 -12.51
N SER A 39 18.26 -5.12 -12.99
CA SER A 39 19.48 -5.19 -12.15
C SER A 39 20.37 -3.96 -12.30
N HIS A 40 20.03 -3.05 -13.22
CA HIS A 40 20.73 -1.79 -13.44
C HIS A 40 19.74 -0.66 -13.72
N GLU A 41 19.99 0.54 -13.19
CA GLU A 41 19.07 1.68 -13.25
C GLU A 41 18.68 2.10 -14.68
N SER A 42 19.60 1.94 -15.64
CA SER A 42 19.37 2.27 -17.06
C SER A 42 18.33 1.39 -17.75
N GLN A 43 17.88 0.31 -17.10
CA GLN A 43 16.82 -0.56 -17.60
C GLN A 43 15.42 -0.12 -17.11
N LEU A 44 15.33 0.88 -16.24
CA LEU A 44 14.04 1.47 -15.83
C LEU A 44 13.54 2.46 -16.91
N PRO A 45 12.21 2.66 -17.01
CA PRO A 45 11.65 3.65 -17.92
C PRO A 45 12.19 5.07 -17.65
N ALA A 46 12.58 5.78 -18.71
CA ALA A 46 13.13 7.13 -18.57
C ALA A 46 12.15 8.13 -17.92
N THR A 47 10.85 7.95 -18.17
CA THR A 47 9.76 8.72 -17.53
C THR A 47 9.65 8.43 -16.04
N PHE A 48 9.94 7.21 -15.61
CA PHE A 48 9.97 6.83 -14.20
C PHE A 48 11.22 7.36 -13.49
N LEU A 49 12.37 7.37 -14.17
CA LEU A 49 13.59 7.98 -13.64
C LEU A 49 13.48 9.52 -13.55
N ASN A 50 12.68 10.14 -14.43
CA ASN A 50 12.53 11.60 -14.52
C ASN A 50 11.04 11.99 -14.62
N PRO A 51 10.26 11.84 -13.53
CA PRO A 51 8.85 12.16 -13.53
C PRO A 51 8.64 13.68 -13.68
N SER A 52 7.57 14.07 -14.38
CA SER A 52 7.27 15.48 -14.63
C SER A 52 5.77 15.69 -14.85
N PRO A 53 5.25 16.93 -14.75
CA PRO A 53 3.84 17.21 -15.03
C PRO A 53 3.38 16.82 -16.44
N LYS A 54 4.31 16.68 -17.40
CA LYS A 54 4.00 16.30 -18.78
C LYS A 54 3.70 14.81 -18.94
N ASN A 55 4.13 14.00 -17.97
CA ASN A 55 4.09 12.54 -18.01
C ASN A 55 3.59 12.01 -16.67
N GLU A 56 2.36 12.40 -16.30
CA GLU A 56 1.71 11.79 -15.14
C GLU A 56 1.49 10.30 -15.37
N MET A 57 1.70 9.49 -14.34
CA MET A 57 1.65 8.03 -14.45
C MET A 57 0.98 7.41 -13.24
N VAL A 58 0.34 6.26 -13.47
CA VAL A 58 -0.20 5.39 -12.43
C VAL A 58 0.59 4.09 -12.49
N VAL A 59 1.20 3.71 -11.37
CA VAL A 59 2.04 2.51 -11.28
C VAL A 59 1.58 1.67 -10.10
N GLY A 60 1.30 0.38 -10.34
CA GLY A 60 1.09 -0.58 -9.27
C GLY A 60 2.41 -0.86 -8.56
N LEU A 61 2.45 -0.84 -7.24
CA LEU A 61 3.66 -1.06 -6.45
C LEU A 61 3.42 -2.06 -5.33
N ASP A 62 4.41 -2.91 -5.12
CA ASP A 62 4.55 -3.81 -3.98
C ASP A 62 6.05 -3.95 -3.66
N CYS A 63 6.40 -4.44 -2.48
CA CYS A 63 7.76 -4.82 -2.13
C CYS A 63 7.79 -6.21 -1.49
N GLU A 64 8.84 -6.98 -1.78
CA GLU A 64 9.05 -8.29 -1.17
C GLU A 64 10.44 -8.43 -0.57
N GLY A 65 10.55 -9.22 0.50
CA GLY A 65 11.80 -9.35 1.24
C GLY A 65 11.76 -10.30 2.42
N VAL A 66 12.86 -10.33 3.17
CA VAL A 66 12.98 -11.07 4.43
C VAL A 66 12.54 -10.16 5.57
N ASP A 67 11.51 -10.58 6.31
CA ASP A 67 10.94 -9.80 7.42
C ASP A 67 10.75 -8.31 7.07
N LEU A 68 10.13 -8.03 5.91
CA LEU A 68 10.06 -6.70 5.32
C LEU A 68 9.53 -5.63 6.30
N CYS A 69 10.46 -4.80 6.78
CA CYS A 69 10.24 -3.72 7.75
C CYS A 69 11.52 -2.87 7.83
N ARG A 70 11.65 -2.03 8.86
CA ARG A 70 12.84 -1.20 9.12
C ARG A 70 14.15 -1.97 9.30
N TYR A 71 14.12 -3.17 9.87
CA TYR A 71 15.31 -3.99 10.19
C TYR A 71 15.44 -5.23 9.30
N GLY A 72 14.45 -5.48 8.45
CA GLY A 72 14.46 -6.58 7.50
C GLY A 72 15.35 -6.29 6.29
N THR A 73 15.10 -7.03 5.21
CA THR A 73 15.82 -6.85 3.95
C THR A 73 14.85 -6.85 2.79
N LEU A 74 14.70 -5.69 2.15
CA LEU A 74 14.00 -5.56 0.87
C LEU A 74 14.81 -6.28 -0.21
N CYS A 75 14.16 -7.19 -0.93
CA CYS A 75 14.78 -8.00 -1.96
C CYS A 75 14.34 -7.61 -3.37
N ILE A 76 13.07 -7.20 -3.54
CA ILE A 76 12.48 -6.83 -4.83
C ILE A 76 11.49 -5.68 -4.62
N VAL A 77 11.49 -4.71 -5.54
CA VAL A 77 10.36 -3.77 -5.73
C VAL A 77 9.65 -4.15 -7.02
N GLN A 78 8.35 -4.39 -6.95
CA GLN A 78 7.53 -4.71 -8.11
C GLN A 78 6.83 -3.47 -8.62
N LEU A 79 6.90 -3.20 -9.93
CA LEU A 79 6.25 -2.06 -10.57
C LEU A 79 5.41 -2.53 -11.75
N ALA A 80 4.09 -2.30 -11.71
CA ALA A 80 3.17 -2.58 -12.82
C ALA A 80 2.82 -1.30 -13.57
N PHE A 81 3.20 -1.26 -14.85
CA PHE A 81 2.81 -0.23 -15.81
C PHE A 81 1.72 -0.77 -16.75
N PRO A 82 1.02 0.09 -17.52
CA PRO A 82 0.01 -0.33 -18.49
C PRO A 82 0.53 -1.19 -19.66
N ASP A 83 1.85 -1.33 -19.81
CA ASP A 83 2.48 -2.05 -20.92
C ASP A 83 3.59 -3.01 -20.51
N ALA A 84 4.01 -3.04 -19.24
CA ALA A 84 5.05 -3.93 -18.74
C ALA A 84 5.04 -4.05 -17.21
N ILE A 85 5.68 -5.10 -16.68
CA ILE A 85 6.01 -5.22 -15.27
C ILE A 85 7.52 -5.17 -15.10
N TYR A 86 7.99 -4.46 -14.08
CA TYR A 86 9.41 -4.34 -13.75
C TYR A 86 9.62 -4.91 -12.35
N LEU A 87 10.43 -5.96 -12.24
CA LEU A 87 10.88 -6.54 -10.98
C LEU A 87 12.27 -5.98 -10.69
N VAL A 88 12.33 -4.96 -9.84
CA VAL A 88 13.56 -4.26 -9.48
C VAL A 88 14.31 -5.04 -8.42
N ASP A 89 15.40 -5.70 -8.83
CA ASP A 89 16.15 -6.65 -8.03
C ASP A 89 17.13 -5.93 -7.08
N ALA A 90 16.71 -5.69 -5.84
CA ALA A 90 17.53 -5.05 -4.82
C ALA A 90 18.77 -5.89 -4.45
N VAL A 91 18.67 -7.22 -4.53
CA VAL A 91 19.78 -8.13 -4.19
C VAL A 91 20.92 -8.03 -5.21
N ARG A 92 20.59 -7.94 -6.52
CA ARG A 92 21.60 -7.79 -7.57
C ARG A 92 22.00 -6.35 -7.84
N GLY A 93 21.05 -5.42 -7.91
CA GLY A 93 21.29 -4.02 -8.23
C GLY A 93 21.66 -3.14 -7.05
N GLY A 94 21.45 -3.63 -5.82
CA GLY A 94 21.79 -2.95 -4.59
C GLY A 94 21.09 -1.61 -4.37
N ARG A 95 21.63 -0.84 -3.42
CA ARG A 95 21.12 0.49 -3.05
C ARG A 95 21.06 1.48 -4.21
N LYS A 96 22.04 1.42 -5.12
CA LYS A 96 22.09 2.32 -6.28
C LYS A 96 20.85 2.17 -7.15
N LEU A 97 20.47 0.93 -7.45
CA LEU A 97 19.28 0.63 -8.24
C LEU A 97 17.99 1.09 -7.53
N ILE A 98 17.83 0.76 -6.24
CA ILE A 98 16.62 1.14 -5.50
C ILE A 98 16.49 2.66 -5.37
N ASN A 99 17.60 3.36 -5.12
CA ASN A 99 17.62 4.82 -5.08
C ASN A 99 17.32 5.47 -6.44
N ALA A 100 17.54 4.77 -7.56
CA ALA A 100 17.13 5.27 -8.87
C ALA A 100 15.59 5.33 -9.03
N CYS A 101 14.83 4.59 -8.22
CA CYS A 101 13.37 4.68 -8.16
C CYS A 101 12.88 5.90 -7.36
N LYS A 102 13.72 6.46 -6.47
CA LYS A 102 13.36 7.55 -5.55
C LYS A 102 12.66 8.73 -6.24
N PRO A 103 13.12 9.25 -7.40
CA PRO A 103 12.43 10.35 -8.08
C PRO A 103 10.95 10.08 -8.34
N ALA A 104 10.57 8.90 -8.85
CA ALA A 104 9.16 8.56 -9.06
C ALA A 104 8.41 8.21 -7.77
N LEU A 105 9.05 7.49 -6.85
CA LEU A 105 8.41 7.11 -5.58
C LEU A 105 8.07 8.32 -4.70
N GLU A 106 8.89 9.38 -4.78
CA GLU A 106 8.67 10.68 -4.12
C GLU A 106 7.96 11.72 -5.02
N SER A 107 7.57 11.37 -6.24
CA SER A 107 6.92 12.31 -7.13
C SER A 107 5.42 12.41 -6.87
N VAL A 108 4.89 13.64 -6.90
CA VAL A 108 3.45 13.91 -6.98
C VAL A 108 2.86 13.57 -8.35
N TYR A 109 3.66 13.51 -9.41
CA TYR A 109 3.21 13.19 -10.78
C TYR A 109 3.09 11.67 -11.03
N VAL A 110 3.49 10.85 -10.07
CA VAL A 110 3.36 9.39 -10.16
C VAL A 110 2.47 8.92 -9.04
N THR A 111 1.29 8.40 -9.37
CA THR A 111 0.41 7.76 -8.40
C THR A 111 0.89 6.34 -8.18
N LYS A 112 1.24 5.99 -6.93
CA LYS A 112 1.61 4.62 -6.56
C LYS A 112 0.38 3.92 -6.02
N VAL A 113 -0.13 2.95 -6.76
CA VAL A 113 -1.27 2.12 -6.34
C VAL A 113 -0.72 0.94 -5.57
N ILE A 114 -1.06 0.82 -4.29
CA ILE A 114 -0.53 -0.19 -3.38
C ILE A 114 -1.70 -0.86 -2.65
N HIS A 115 -1.51 -2.05 -2.11
CA HIS A 115 -2.46 -2.68 -1.19
C HIS A 115 -1.83 -2.81 0.20
N ASP A 116 -2.30 -2.03 1.17
CA ASP A 116 -1.73 -1.96 2.53
C ASP A 116 -0.26 -1.49 2.58
N CYS A 117 -0.02 -0.22 2.23
CA CYS A 117 1.32 0.32 1.95
C CYS A 117 2.28 0.44 3.15
N LYS A 118 1.83 0.13 4.37
CA LYS A 118 2.53 0.51 5.62
C LYS A 118 3.91 -0.14 5.75
N ARG A 119 4.04 -1.42 5.39
CA ARG A 119 5.32 -2.15 5.50
C ARG A 119 6.27 -1.86 4.34
N ASP A 120 5.74 -1.66 3.14
CA ASP A 120 6.54 -1.22 1.99
C ASP A 120 7.17 0.15 2.27
N SER A 121 6.35 1.09 2.77
CA SER A 121 6.82 2.42 3.14
C SER A 121 7.88 2.36 4.24
N GLU A 122 7.67 1.57 5.30
CA GLU A 122 8.65 1.40 6.38
C GLU A 122 10.00 0.86 5.86
N ALA A 123 9.96 -0.16 5.00
CA ALA A 123 11.16 -0.74 4.42
C ALA A 123 11.89 0.26 3.51
N LEU A 124 11.18 0.93 2.61
CA LEU A 124 11.73 1.95 1.71
C LEU A 124 12.35 3.12 2.49
N TYR A 125 11.68 3.59 3.53
CA TYR A 125 12.13 4.71 4.36
C TYR A 125 13.41 4.38 5.14
N TYR A 126 13.40 3.33 5.97
CA TYR A 126 14.55 3.03 6.81
C TYR A 126 15.71 2.40 6.05
N GLN A 127 15.42 1.56 5.05
CA GLN A 127 16.48 0.87 4.32
C GLN A 127 17.04 1.72 3.20
N PHE A 128 16.29 2.64 2.58
CA PHE A 128 16.74 3.41 1.40
C PHE A 128 16.57 4.94 1.51
N GLY A 129 15.95 5.45 2.57
CA GLY A 129 15.66 6.87 2.72
C GLY A 129 14.67 7.36 1.67
N ILE A 130 13.73 6.51 1.25
CA ILE A 130 12.69 6.84 0.26
C ILE A 130 11.35 7.05 0.98
N MET A 131 10.70 8.19 0.74
CA MET A 131 9.38 8.53 1.28
C MET A 131 8.31 8.35 0.20
N LEU A 132 7.32 7.48 0.42
CA LEU A 132 6.26 7.31 -0.57
C LEU A 132 5.30 8.51 -0.57
N HIS A 133 5.17 9.17 -1.73
CA HIS A 133 4.26 10.31 -1.94
C HIS A 133 3.13 9.92 -2.89
N ASN A 134 1.98 10.60 -2.90
CA ASN A 134 0.87 10.34 -3.84
C ASN A 134 0.51 8.83 -3.95
N VAL A 135 0.24 8.21 -2.79
CA VAL A 135 -0.16 6.80 -2.70
C VAL A 135 -1.67 6.67 -2.72
N MET A 136 -2.16 5.77 -3.58
CA MET A 136 -3.54 5.29 -3.60
C MET A 136 -3.56 3.88 -3.03
N ASP A 137 -3.97 3.75 -1.76
CA ASP A 137 -4.06 2.45 -1.11
C ASP A 137 -5.43 1.80 -1.39
N THR A 138 -5.40 0.68 -2.11
CA THR A 138 -6.61 -0.05 -2.53
C THR A 138 -7.39 -0.63 -1.36
N GLN A 139 -6.76 -0.94 -0.23
CA GLN A 139 -7.45 -1.41 0.96
C GLN A 139 -8.25 -0.27 1.60
N ILE A 140 -7.66 0.92 1.69
CA ILE A 140 -8.33 2.13 2.19
C ILE A 140 -9.49 2.52 1.26
N ALA A 141 -9.23 2.55 -0.05
CA ALA A 141 -10.23 2.87 -1.05
C ALA A 141 -11.44 1.91 -0.99
N TYR A 142 -11.19 0.60 -0.80
CA TYR A 142 -12.26 -0.37 -0.60
C TYR A 142 -13.16 -0.01 0.59
N TYR A 143 -12.58 0.35 1.73
CA TYR A 143 -13.36 0.71 2.92
C TYR A 143 -14.18 1.97 2.74
N LEU A 144 -13.62 3.00 2.11
CA LEU A 144 -14.34 4.23 1.83
C LEU A 144 -15.52 3.97 0.89
N ILE A 145 -15.35 3.12 -0.12
CA ILE A 145 -16.46 2.69 -1.01
C ILE A 145 -17.54 1.94 -0.20
N GLU A 146 -17.18 1.04 0.70
CA GLU A 146 -18.17 0.34 1.53
C GLU A 146 -18.91 1.28 2.49
N GLU A 147 -18.19 2.25 3.09
CA GLU A 147 -18.74 3.28 3.98
C GLU A 147 -19.74 4.18 3.23
N GLN A 148 -19.37 4.66 2.03
CA GLN A 148 -20.27 5.41 1.14
C GLN A 148 -21.57 4.66 0.82
N LEU A 149 -21.51 3.33 0.74
CA LEU A 149 -22.68 2.47 0.50
C LEU A 149 -23.50 2.20 1.78
N GLY A 150 -23.18 2.87 2.89
CA GLY A 150 -23.87 2.73 4.17
C GLY A 150 -23.59 1.40 4.89
N LYS A 151 -22.58 0.64 4.44
CA LYS A 151 -22.21 -0.62 5.10
C LYS A 151 -21.44 -0.30 6.36
N LYS A 152 -21.82 -0.93 7.47
CA LYS A 152 -21.08 -0.81 8.73
C LYS A 152 -19.70 -1.43 8.54
N SER A 153 -18.66 -0.67 8.90
CA SER A 153 -17.29 -1.18 9.01
C SER A 153 -17.31 -2.43 9.90
N THR A 154 -17.05 -3.60 9.32
CA THR A 154 -16.82 -4.81 10.12
C THR A 154 -15.47 -4.63 10.82
N GLN A 155 -15.43 -4.83 12.14
CA GLN A 155 -14.24 -4.52 12.95
C GLN A 155 -13.07 -5.49 12.72
N ASP A 156 -13.34 -6.64 12.09
CA ASP A 156 -12.32 -7.55 11.51
C ASP A 156 -11.84 -7.10 10.12
N GLY A 157 -12.02 -5.81 9.82
CA GLY A 157 -11.90 -5.16 8.52
C GLY A 157 -10.47 -5.09 8.00
N HIS A 158 -9.96 -6.24 7.57
CA HIS A 158 -8.83 -6.34 6.65
C HIS A 158 -9.24 -7.18 5.43
N ILE A 159 -9.51 -6.53 4.30
CA ILE A 159 -9.71 -7.19 3.02
C ILE A 159 -8.34 -7.51 2.46
N SER A 160 -8.05 -8.80 2.29
CA SER A 160 -6.81 -9.20 1.63
C SER A 160 -6.87 -8.88 0.15
N PHE A 161 -5.71 -8.64 -0.46
CA PHE A 161 -5.62 -8.40 -1.90
C PHE A 161 -6.31 -9.49 -2.73
N VAL A 162 -6.17 -10.77 -2.35
CA VAL A 162 -6.86 -11.89 -3.02
C VAL A 162 -8.38 -11.77 -2.92
N ARG A 163 -8.93 -11.39 -1.76
CA ARG A 163 -10.37 -11.16 -1.61
C ARG A 163 -10.85 -9.95 -2.39
N LEU A 164 -10.02 -8.91 -2.49
CA LEU A 164 -10.30 -7.74 -3.31
C LEU A 164 -10.39 -8.11 -4.80
N LEU A 165 -9.43 -8.89 -5.31
CA LEU A 165 -9.46 -9.36 -6.69
C LEU A 165 -10.65 -10.29 -6.98
N ALA A 166 -11.07 -11.09 -6.00
CA ALA A 166 -12.23 -11.97 -6.15
C ALA A 166 -13.57 -11.21 -6.15
N ASP A 167 -13.62 -9.97 -5.68
CA ASP A 167 -14.85 -9.16 -5.68
C ASP A 167 -15.23 -8.79 -7.13
N PRO A 168 -16.44 -9.16 -7.60
CA PRO A 168 -16.88 -8.96 -8.99
C PRO A 168 -17.03 -7.48 -9.36
N ARG A 169 -17.06 -6.56 -8.38
CA ARG A 169 -17.10 -5.12 -8.65
C ARG A 169 -15.77 -4.57 -9.16
N TYR A 170 -14.68 -5.33 -9.01
CA TYR A 170 -13.35 -4.97 -9.47
C TYR A 170 -12.88 -5.98 -10.52
N CYS A 171 -12.26 -7.09 -10.12
CA CYS A 171 -11.71 -8.07 -11.07
C CYS A 171 -12.60 -9.31 -11.24
N GLY A 172 -13.30 -9.77 -10.19
CA GLY A 172 -14.06 -11.03 -10.23
C GLY A 172 -13.19 -12.28 -10.45
N ILE A 173 -11.89 -12.21 -10.15
CA ILE A 173 -10.94 -13.30 -10.38
C ILE A 173 -10.70 -14.05 -9.08
N SER A 174 -11.13 -15.32 -9.04
CA SER A 174 -10.85 -16.22 -7.92
C SER A 174 -9.45 -16.79 -8.03
N TYR A 175 -8.57 -16.37 -7.13
CA TYR A 175 -7.16 -16.75 -7.11
C TYR A 175 -6.91 -17.96 -6.19
N VAL A 176 -7.34 -19.15 -6.63
CA VAL A 176 -7.15 -20.39 -5.86
C VAL A 176 -5.67 -20.79 -5.84
N GLU A 177 -4.98 -20.71 -6.98
CA GLU A 177 -3.58 -21.12 -7.15
C GLU A 177 -2.58 -20.29 -6.29
N LYS A 178 -2.89 -19.01 -6.03
CA LYS A 178 -2.02 -18.13 -5.22
C LYS A 178 -1.99 -18.51 -3.74
N LYS A 179 -2.95 -19.30 -3.25
CA LYS A 179 -2.91 -19.81 -1.86
C LYS A 179 -1.79 -20.82 -1.66
N GLU A 180 -1.58 -21.72 -2.61
CA GLU A 180 -0.52 -22.74 -2.54
C GLU A 180 0.85 -22.09 -2.65
N VAL A 181 1.03 -21.18 -3.61
CA VAL A 181 2.26 -20.39 -3.74
C VAL A 181 2.55 -19.61 -2.47
N ARG A 182 1.56 -18.89 -1.90
CA ARG A 182 1.75 -18.16 -0.63
C ARG A 182 2.04 -19.05 0.57
N SER A 183 1.61 -20.31 0.55
CA SER A 183 1.99 -21.27 1.59
C SER A 183 3.46 -21.66 1.43
N LEU A 184 3.93 -21.94 0.21
CA LEU A 184 5.35 -22.21 -0.07
C LEU A 184 6.24 -21.03 0.29
N LEU A 185 5.80 -19.79 0.00
CA LEU A 185 6.51 -18.55 0.39
C LEU A 185 6.70 -18.44 1.91
N LYS A 186 5.78 -19.00 2.72
CA LYS A 186 5.86 -18.94 4.18
C LYS A 186 6.78 -19.99 4.78
N GLU A 187 7.03 -21.09 4.07
CA GLU A 187 7.89 -22.17 4.55
C GLU A 187 9.37 -21.79 4.49
N ASP A 188 9.75 -20.93 3.54
CA ASP A 188 11.12 -20.44 3.39
C ASP A 188 11.21 -18.92 3.62
N PRO A 189 11.62 -18.48 4.82
CA PRO A 189 11.81 -17.07 5.12
C PRO A 189 12.86 -16.36 4.24
N GLN A 190 13.75 -17.12 3.60
CA GLN A 190 14.81 -16.60 2.72
C GLN A 190 14.41 -16.64 1.24
N PHE A 191 13.18 -17.06 0.91
CA PHE A 191 12.71 -17.26 -0.45
C PHE A 191 13.10 -16.14 -1.42
N TRP A 192 12.87 -14.88 -1.02
CA TRP A 192 13.13 -13.70 -1.86
C TRP A 192 14.61 -13.33 -2.02
N THR A 193 15.53 -13.98 -1.30
CA THR A 193 16.97 -13.74 -1.39
C THR A 193 17.65 -14.50 -2.53
N TYR A 194 17.08 -15.63 -2.97
CA TYR A 194 17.74 -16.51 -3.94
C TYR A 194 17.82 -15.91 -5.34
N ARG A 195 18.93 -16.18 -6.03
CA ARG A 195 19.19 -15.71 -7.40
C ARG A 195 19.80 -16.81 -8.29
N PRO A 196 19.52 -16.83 -9.60
CA PRO A 196 18.57 -15.97 -10.31
C PRO A 196 17.12 -16.21 -9.84
N LEU A 197 16.22 -15.25 -10.07
CA LEU A 197 14.80 -15.43 -9.73
C LEU A 197 14.26 -16.64 -10.50
N SER A 198 13.64 -17.58 -9.78
CA SER A 198 12.98 -18.72 -10.42
C SER A 198 11.71 -18.26 -11.15
N GLU A 199 11.21 -19.06 -12.09
CA GLU A 199 9.95 -18.76 -12.77
C GLU A 199 8.76 -18.60 -11.81
N LEU A 200 8.77 -19.34 -10.70
CA LEU A 200 7.78 -19.19 -9.63
C LEU A 200 7.89 -17.81 -8.96
N MET A 201 9.10 -17.37 -8.63
CA MET A 201 9.34 -16.05 -8.02
C MET A 201 8.88 -14.92 -8.93
N VAL A 202 9.22 -15.01 -10.23
CA VAL A 202 8.84 -14.00 -11.24
C VAL A 202 7.32 -13.92 -11.36
N ARG A 203 6.63 -15.06 -11.46
CA ARG A 203 5.16 -15.11 -11.54
C ARG A 203 4.50 -14.59 -10.26
N ALA A 204 4.96 -15.04 -9.09
CA ALA A 204 4.42 -14.60 -7.81
C ALA A 204 4.53 -13.08 -7.63
N ALA A 205 5.72 -12.53 -7.86
CA ALA A 205 5.97 -11.09 -7.74
C ALA A 205 5.13 -10.27 -8.74
N ALA A 206 5.01 -10.72 -9.99
CA ALA A 206 4.16 -10.06 -10.98
C ALA A 206 2.67 -10.07 -10.56
N ASP A 207 2.20 -11.17 -9.97
CA ASP A 207 0.82 -11.35 -9.54
C ASP A 207 0.41 -10.48 -8.34
N ASP A 208 1.35 -9.92 -7.57
CA ASP A 208 1.03 -8.96 -6.50
C ASP A 208 0.75 -7.55 -7.03
N VAL A 209 1.24 -7.20 -8.23
CA VAL A 209 1.06 -5.83 -8.80
C VAL A 209 0.24 -5.74 -10.08
N ARG A 210 0.17 -6.79 -10.91
CA ARG A 210 -0.37 -6.70 -12.29
C ARG A 210 -1.83 -6.23 -12.39
N PHE A 211 -2.61 -6.39 -11.32
CA PHE A 211 -4.01 -5.98 -11.26
C PHE A 211 -4.22 -4.59 -10.67
N LEU A 212 -3.22 -4.02 -9.97
CA LEU A 212 -3.36 -2.76 -9.24
C LEU A 212 -3.76 -1.59 -10.16
N PRO A 213 -3.17 -1.38 -11.36
CA PRO A 213 -3.60 -0.29 -12.25
C PRO A 213 -5.07 -0.39 -12.67
N TYR A 214 -5.57 -1.60 -12.91
CA TYR A 214 -6.97 -1.81 -13.28
C TYR A 214 -7.93 -1.63 -12.09
N VAL A 215 -7.56 -2.17 -10.93
CA VAL A 215 -8.31 -1.96 -9.67
C VAL A 215 -8.40 -0.48 -9.34
N PHE A 216 -7.31 0.27 -9.55
CA PHE A 216 -7.30 1.73 -9.42
C PHE A 216 -8.40 2.37 -10.27
N HIS A 217 -8.44 2.11 -11.58
CA HIS A 217 -9.49 2.69 -12.44
C HIS A 217 -10.90 2.35 -11.95
N LYS A 218 -11.15 1.09 -11.58
CA LYS A 218 -12.46 0.66 -11.06
C LYS A 218 -12.85 1.29 -9.72
N MET A 219 -11.89 1.57 -8.85
CA MET A 219 -12.15 2.24 -7.57
C MET A 219 -12.34 3.75 -7.75
N MET A 220 -11.54 4.39 -8.60
CA MET A 220 -11.65 5.82 -8.88
C MET A 220 -13.01 6.20 -9.48
N GLU A 221 -13.62 5.33 -10.28
CA GLU A 221 -14.99 5.49 -10.79
C GLU A 221 -16.08 5.48 -9.70
N LYS A 222 -15.78 4.98 -8.49
CA LYS A 222 -16.75 4.72 -7.42
C LYS A 222 -16.63 5.67 -6.22
N LEU A 223 -15.47 6.29 -6.04
CA LEU A 223 -15.20 7.15 -4.91
C LEU A 223 -15.88 8.52 -5.10
N SER A 224 -16.57 9.00 -4.07
CA SER A 224 -17.06 10.38 -4.04
C SER A 224 -15.90 11.37 -3.88
N GLU A 225 -16.12 12.67 -4.13
CA GLU A 225 -15.09 13.69 -3.93
C GLU A 225 -14.58 13.73 -2.47
N GLU A 226 -15.49 13.58 -1.50
CA GLU A 226 -15.13 13.45 -0.08
C GLU A 226 -14.23 12.24 0.16
N SER A 227 -14.58 11.08 -0.40
CA SER A 227 -13.80 9.86 -0.20
C SER A 227 -12.47 9.89 -0.96
N LEU A 228 -12.38 10.58 -2.09
CA LEU A 228 -11.11 10.84 -2.77
C LEU A 228 -10.17 11.67 -1.89
N TRP A 229 -10.68 12.71 -1.25
CA TRP A 229 -9.90 13.49 -0.29
C TRP A 229 -9.48 12.63 0.93
N ARG A 230 -10.42 11.91 1.55
CA ARG A 230 -10.12 11.01 2.68
C ARG A 230 -9.10 9.95 2.31
N LEU A 231 -9.17 9.39 1.09
CA LEU A 231 -8.19 8.44 0.57
C LEU A 231 -6.79 9.05 0.49
N ALA A 232 -6.66 10.27 -0.02
CA ALA A 232 -5.37 10.96 -0.10
C ALA A 232 -4.78 11.26 1.29
N VAL A 233 -5.61 11.69 2.24
CA VAL A 233 -5.22 11.88 3.65
C VAL A 233 -4.76 10.56 4.27
N ARG A 234 -5.60 9.53 4.21
CA ARG A 234 -5.31 8.22 4.81
C ARG A 234 -4.12 7.52 4.17
N GLY A 235 -3.96 7.60 2.85
CA GLY A 235 -2.78 7.09 2.14
C GLY A 235 -1.49 7.76 2.65
N SER A 236 -1.51 9.08 2.85
CA SER A 236 -0.37 9.83 3.39
C SER A 236 -0.05 9.42 4.83
N LEU A 237 -1.08 9.28 5.69
CA LEU A 237 -0.90 8.83 7.08
C LEU A 237 -0.39 7.38 7.16
N CYS A 238 -0.88 6.49 6.29
CA CYS A 238 -0.40 5.11 6.22
C CYS A 238 1.04 5.01 5.71
N CYS A 239 1.48 5.86 4.78
CA CYS A 239 2.90 5.91 4.38
C CYS A 239 3.81 6.35 5.54
N ARG A 240 3.34 7.29 6.37
CA ARG A 240 4.05 7.73 7.58
C ARG A 240 3.98 6.71 8.71
N CYS A 241 2.98 5.83 8.72
CA CYS A 241 2.84 4.81 9.73
C CYS A 241 4.10 3.94 9.77
N PHE A 242 4.61 3.70 10.98
CA PHE A 242 5.89 3.06 11.24
C PHE A 242 7.14 3.82 10.77
N CYS A 243 7.05 4.89 9.98
CA CYS A 243 8.19 5.73 9.60
C CYS A 243 8.41 6.83 10.65
N ILE A 244 9.00 6.50 11.79
CA ILE A 244 9.19 7.46 12.89
C ILE A 244 10.18 8.53 12.43
N SER A 245 9.78 9.79 12.55
CA SER A 245 10.60 10.96 12.28
C SER A 245 10.72 11.86 13.51
N ASP A 246 11.93 12.34 13.78
CA ASP A 246 12.22 13.22 14.92
C ASP A 246 11.91 14.69 14.64
N ASN A 247 11.60 15.05 13.39
CA ASN A 247 11.32 16.42 12.95
C ASN A 247 9.83 16.69 12.68
N GLU A 248 8.94 15.98 13.37
CA GLU A 248 7.49 16.12 13.19
C GLU A 248 7.02 15.94 11.74
N TYR A 249 7.73 15.11 10.97
CA TYR A 249 7.47 14.84 9.55
C TYR A 249 7.64 16.07 8.63
N ALA A 250 8.50 17.02 8.99
CA ALA A 250 8.76 18.21 8.16
C ALA A 250 9.27 17.88 6.74
N ASP A 251 9.98 16.76 6.59
CA ASP A 251 10.49 16.31 5.27
C ASP A 251 9.44 15.57 4.43
N TRP A 252 8.28 15.22 5.02
CA TRP A 252 7.20 14.54 4.31
C TRP A 252 6.25 15.56 3.67
N PRO A 253 5.58 15.22 2.56
CA PRO A 253 4.58 16.08 1.95
C PRO A 253 3.47 16.38 2.94
N ALA A 254 3.00 17.63 2.98
CA ALA A 254 1.89 18.02 3.84
C ALA A 254 0.67 17.11 3.61
N ILE A 255 -0.04 16.79 4.69
CA ILE A 255 -1.31 16.07 4.61
C ILE A 255 -2.31 16.99 3.87
N PRO A 256 -3.07 16.48 2.87
CA PRO A 256 -4.04 17.28 2.15
C PRO A 256 -5.09 17.92 3.07
N SER A 257 -5.21 19.24 3.02
CA SER A 257 -6.28 19.96 3.73
C SER A 257 -7.65 19.66 3.16
N ILE A 258 -8.71 19.85 3.95
CA ILE A 258 -10.10 19.76 3.48
C ILE A 258 -10.30 20.72 2.29
N PRO A 259 -10.71 20.24 1.11
CA PRO A 259 -10.95 21.07 -0.06
C PRO A 259 -12.08 22.08 0.17
N GLU A 260 -11.94 23.28 -0.42
CA GLU A 260 -12.90 24.37 -0.16
C GLU A 260 -14.33 24.05 -0.58
N PHE A 261 -14.51 23.25 -1.63
CA PHE A 261 -15.83 22.84 -2.11
C PHE A 261 -16.55 21.88 -1.15
N LEU A 262 -15.83 21.20 -0.26
CA LEU A 262 -16.41 20.37 0.82
C LEU A 262 -16.71 21.18 2.09
N ASN A 263 -16.40 22.49 2.12
CA ASN A 263 -16.54 23.33 3.32
C ASN A 263 -17.98 23.48 3.83
N VAL A 264 -19.01 23.16 3.04
CA VAL A 264 -20.42 23.30 3.45
C VAL A 264 -20.78 22.31 4.58
N GLU A 265 -19.96 21.26 4.79
CA GLU A 265 -20.14 20.22 5.82
C GLU A 265 -19.04 20.22 6.90
N ARG A 266 -18.43 21.38 7.19
CA ARG A 266 -17.32 21.49 8.16
C ARG A 266 -17.64 20.97 9.56
N ASP A 267 -18.90 20.96 9.98
CA ASP A 267 -19.27 20.47 11.32
C ASP A 267 -19.21 18.93 11.43
N THR A 268 -19.13 18.21 10.30
CA THR A 268 -19.06 16.74 10.27
C THR A 268 -17.70 16.19 9.82
N LEU A 269 -16.89 16.96 9.10
CA LEU A 269 -15.56 16.55 8.63
C LEU A 269 -14.47 16.95 9.63
N GLU A 270 -13.85 15.96 10.27
CA GLU A 270 -12.73 16.15 11.21
C GLU A 270 -11.40 15.82 10.53
N ASP A 271 -10.35 16.58 10.89
CA ASP A 271 -8.98 16.25 10.50
C ASP A 271 -8.58 14.86 11.00
N GLU A 272 -8.03 14.05 10.10
CA GLU A 272 -7.44 12.77 10.43
C GLU A 272 -5.95 12.92 10.74
N ILE A 273 -5.50 12.29 11.82
CA ILE A 273 -4.11 12.39 12.28
C ILE A 273 -3.49 11.00 12.47
N LEU A 274 -2.16 10.97 12.48
CA LEU A 274 -1.35 9.87 12.99
C LEU A 274 -0.78 10.28 14.34
N SER A 275 -1.10 9.54 15.39
CA SER A 275 -0.46 9.66 16.70
C SER A 275 0.41 8.44 16.99
N ILE A 276 1.55 8.69 17.64
CA ILE A 276 2.47 7.66 18.08
C ILE A 276 2.54 7.74 19.61
N LEU A 277 2.17 6.64 20.25
CA LEU A 277 2.19 6.51 21.70
C LEU A 277 3.33 5.59 22.14
N ASP A 278 4.23 6.12 22.96
CA ASP A 278 5.26 5.32 23.63
C ASP A 278 4.64 4.43 24.71
N VAL A 279 5.07 3.17 24.72
CA VAL A 279 4.69 2.15 25.69
C VAL A 279 5.89 1.85 26.57
N PRO A 280 5.81 2.07 27.89
CA PRO A 280 6.92 1.78 28.79
C PRO A 280 7.37 0.31 28.71
N PRO A 281 8.65 0.01 28.98
CA PRO A 281 9.17 -1.35 28.96
C PRO A 281 8.30 -2.32 29.79
N GLY A 282 7.93 -3.45 29.19
CA GLY A 282 7.10 -4.48 29.82
C GLY A 282 5.59 -4.20 29.86
N LYS A 283 5.12 -2.98 29.48
CA LYS A 283 3.69 -2.62 29.52
C LYS A 283 2.91 -2.97 28.25
N MET A 284 3.58 -3.39 27.16
CA MET A 284 2.90 -3.77 25.91
C MET A 284 1.92 -4.94 26.11
N GLY A 285 2.24 -5.88 27.01
CA GLY A 285 1.32 -6.96 27.38
C GLY A 285 0.01 -6.46 28.02
N CYS A 286 0.05 -5.35 28.76
CA CYS A 286 -1.13 -4.72 29.35
C CYS A 286 -1.99 -4.01 28.29
N VAL A 287 -1.35 -3.39 27.30
CA VAL A 287 -2.03 -2.77 26.15
C VAL A 287 -2.79 -3.83 25.34
N ILE A 288 -2.09 -4.90 24.93
CA ILE A 288 -2.65 -5.98 24.11
C ILE A 288 -3.70 -6.77 24.90
N GLY A 289 -3.40 -7.10 26.16
CA GLY A 289 -4.22 -7.97 26.98
C GLY A 289 -4.12 -9.44 26.57
N ARG A 290 -4.70 -10.33 27.40
CA ARG A 290 -4.68 -11.78 27.14
C ARG A 290 -5.39 -12.09 25.82
N LYS A 291 -4.69 -12.75 24.88
CA LYS A 291 -5.20 -13.04 23.53
C LYS A 291 -5.69 -11.80 22.74
N GLY A 292 -5.18 -10.61 23.06
CA GLY A 292 -5.59 -9.37 22.39
C GLY A 292 -6.91 -8.77 22.87
N SER A 293 -7.52 -9.30 23.94
CA SER A 293 -8.86 -8.86 24.38
C SER A 293 -8.93 -7.37 24.71
N SER A 294 -7.89 -6.81 25.33
CA SER A 294 -7.85 -5.38 25.69
C SER A 294 -7.79 -4.51 24.45
N ILE A 295 -6.84 -4.79 23.55
CA ILE A 295 -6.68 -3.99 22.34
C ILE A 295 -7.90 -4.08 21.42
N LEU A 296 -8.53 -5.25 21.31
CA LEU A 296 -9.76 -5.43 20.54
C LEU A 296 -10.92 -4.59 21.12
N SER A 297 -11.11 -4.61 22.44
CA SER A 297 -12.13 -3.79 23.11
C SER A 297 -11.89 -2.29 22.94
N ILE A 298 -10.62 -1.85 22.96
CA ILE A 298 -10.27 -0.44 22.72
C ILE A 298 -10.58 -0.06 21.27
N LYS A 299 -10.19 -0.88 20.29
CA LYS A 299 -10.50 -0.67 18.87
C LYS A 299 -12.01 -0.52 18.65
N GLU A 300 -12.80 -1.42 19.24
CA GLU A 300 -14.26 -1.40 19.17
C GLU A 300 -14.86 -0.09 19.73
N SER A 301 -14.28 0.41 20.82
CA SER A 301 -14.79 1.57 21.54
C SER A 301 -14.39 2.91 20.93
N CYS A 302 -13.16 3.03 20.42
CA CYS A 302 -12.61 4.30 19.94
C CYS A 302 -12.93 4.59 18.48
N LYS A 303 -13.12 3.55 17.65
CA LYS A 303 -13.30 3.68 16.18
C LYS A 303 -12.11 4.33 15.46
N ALA A 304 -10.94 4.37 16.09
CA ALA A 304 -9.67 4.70 15.43
C ALA A 304 -8.94 3.40 15.03
N GLU A 305 -8.13 3.48 13.99
CA GLU A 305 -7.25 2.38 13.60
C GLU A 305 -6.06 2.35 14.57
N ILE A 306 -5.88 1.24 15.28
CA ILE A 306 -4.75 1.05 16.21
C ILE A 306 -3.84 -0.04 15.70
N LEU A 307 -2.57 0.29 15.52
CA LEU A 307 -1.55 -0.55 14.90
C LEU A 307 -0.39 -0.74 15.87
N ILE A 308 0.07 -1.98 15.99
CA ILE A 308 1.22 -2.35 16.81
C ILE A 308 2.23 -2.99 15.86
N SER A 309 3.44 -2.45 15.83
CA SER A 309 4.50 -2.93 14.95
C SER A 309 4.95 -4.37 15.25
N GLY A 310 4.69 -4.85 16.47
CA GLY A 310 5.16 -6.14 16.96
C GLY A 310 6.69 -6.17 17.10
N SER A 311 7.25 -7.38 17.21
CA SER A 311 8.70 -7.59 17.33
C SER A 311 9.50 -7.18 16.09
N LYS A 312 8.83 -7.01 14.94
CA LYS A 312 9.48 -6.69 13.66
C LYS A 312 9.73 -5.19 13.45
N GLY A 313 9.11 -4.29 14.20
CA GLY A 313 9.22 -2.83 13.97
C GLY A 313 9.68 -2.07 15.21
N ALA A 314 8.88 -1.11 15.66
CA ALA A 314 9.05 -0.43 16.95
C ALA A 314 8.19 -1.14 18.03
N PRO A 315 8.76 -2.08 18.81
CA PRO A 315 7.99 -2.93 19.73
C PRO A 315 7.45 -2.18 20.96
N ASP A 316 7.97 -0.99 21.22
CA ASP A 316 7.64 -0.07 22.31
C ASP A 316 6.64 1.01 21.88
N LYS A 317 6.07 0.93 20.67
CA LYS A 317 5.18 1.99 20.16
C LYS A 317 3.84 1.46 19.66
N VAL A 318 2.81 2.28 19.84
CA VAL A 318 1.46 2.09 19.29
C VAL A 318 1.16 3.25 18.36
N PHE A 319 0.72 2.93 17.15
CA PHE A 319 0.38 3.89 16.11
C PHE A 319 -1.14 3.97 16.00
N ILE A 320 -1.68 5.18 15.97
CA ILE A 320 -3.13 5.41 16.00
C ILE A 320 -3.47 6.35 14.84
N ILE A 321 -4.30 5.88 13.92
CA ILE A 321 -4.75 6.66 12.75
C ILE A 321 -6.26 6.84 12.82
N GLY A 322 -6.72 8.08 12.65
CA GLY A 322 -8.14 8.38 12.56
C GLY A 322 -8.47 9.84 12.80
N PRO A 323 -9.76 10.20 12.88
CA PRO A 323 -10.14 11.55 13.20
C PRO A 323 -9.70 11.93 14.62
N LEU A 324 -9.34 13.20 14.80
CA LEU A 324 -8.65 13.71 15.99
C LEU A 324 -9.31 13.27 17.31
N LYS A 325 -10.64 13.37 17.43
CA LYS A 325 -11.34 13.02 18.68
C LYS A 325 -11.24 11.53 18.99
N GLN A 326 -11.36 10.66 17.99
CA GLN A 326 -11.25 9.20 18.13
C GLN A 326 -9.83 8.79 18.49
N VAL A 327 -8.82 9.46 17.90
CA VAL A 327 -7.41 9.24 18.25
C VAL A 327 -7.13 9.63 19.70
N ARG A 328 -7.59 10.79 20.17
CA ARG A 328 -7.43 11.22 21.57
C ARG A 328 -8.15 10.29 22.55
N LYS A 329 -9.34 9.80 22.18
CA LYS A 329 -10.06 8.77 22.95
C LYS A 329 -9.24 7.48 23.04
N ALA A 330 -8.67 7.01 21.93
CA ALA A 330 -7.83 5.82 21.91
C ALA A 330 -6.57 5.99 22.79
N GLU A 331 -5.88 7.12 22.70
CA GLU A 331 -4.72 7.44 23.55
C GLU A 331 -5.06 7.37 25.04
N ALA A 332 -6.17 7.99 25.45
CA ALA A 332 -6.61 7.99 26.85
C ALA A 332 -6.88 6.56 27.35
N MET A 333 -7.57 5.75 26.54
CA MET A 333 -7.84 4.34 26.86
C MET A 333 -6.56 3.51 26.96
N LEU A 334 -5.62 3.71 26.03
CA LEU A 334 -4.33 3.00 26.02
C LEU A 334 -3.45 3.39 27.21
N ARG A 335 -3.36 4.69 27.53
CA ARG A 335 -2.64 5.19 28.72
C ARG A 335 -3.22 4.60 30.00
N GLY A 336 -4.55 4.52 30.10
CA GLY A 336 -5.23 3.88 31.23
C GLY A 336 -4.89 2.40 31.42
N ARG A 337 -4.46 1.68 30.37
CA ARG A 337 -3.98 0.29 30.49
C ARG A 337 -2.52 0.17 30.93
N MET A 338 -1.74 1.25 30.85
CA MET A 338 -0.31 1.25 31.15
C MET A 338 0.02 1.74 32.56
N LEU A 339 -0.92 2.42 33.23
CA LEU A 339 -0.84 2.78 34.65
C LEU A 339 -0.78 1.49 35.49
#